data_AF-A0A7Y7SWJ5-F1
#
_entry.id   AF-A0A7Y7SWJ5-F1
#
_cell.length_a   1.000
_cell.length_b   1.000
_cell.length_c   1.000
_cell.angle_alpha   90.00
_cell.angle_beta   90.00
_cell.angle_gamma   90.00
#
_symmetry.space_group_name_H-M   'P 1'
#
loop_
_entity.id
_entity.type
_entity.pdbx_description
1 polymer ?
#
loop_
_entity_poly.entity_id
_entity_poly.type
_entity_poly.pdbx_seq_one_letter_code
_entity_poly.pdbx_strand_id
1 'polypeptide(L)'
;RLTIVPAAEVITMDERPSQALRGKPDSSMRVALQLLRDDKAQAVVSAGNTGALMALSRHVLKTLPGIDRPAMVAAIPTRRGYCQLLDLGANVDCSAEHLFQFAVMGS
;
A
#
# COMPACT_ATOMS: atom_id res chain seq x y z
N ARG A 1 -1.50 25.24 -2.11
CA ARG A 1 -0.04 25.36 -1.81
C ARG A 1 0.61 24.05 -2.25
N LEU A 2 1.72 24.10 -3.00
CA LEU A 2 2.42 22.92 -3.54
C LEU A 2 3.83 22.87 -2.93
N THR A 3 4.28 21.68 -2.55
CA THR A 3 5.66 21.43 -2.10
C THR A 3 6.24 20.31 -2.94
N ILE A 4 7.45 20.51 -3.46
CA ILE A 4 8.18 19.49 -4.23
C ILE A 4 9.31 18.98 -3.34
N VAL A 5 9.35 17.66 -3.13
CA VAL A 5 10.39 17.00 -2.33
C VAL A 5 11.26 16.17 -3.28
N PRO A 6 12.59 16.36 -3.29
CA PRO A 6 13.47 15.60 -4.15
C PRO A 6 13.54 14.13 -3.72
N ALA A 7 13.70 13.25 -4.72
CA ALA A 7 14.01 11.83 -4.56
C ALA A 7 14.87 11.43 -5.76
N ALA A 8 16.09 10.94 -5.54
CA ALA A 8 17.05 10.69 -6.60
C ALA A 8 16.85 9.33 -7.29
N GLU A 9 16.09 8.42 -6.68
CA GLU A 9 15.89 7.07 -7.18
C GLU A 9 14.44 6.83 -7.62
N VAL A 10 14.27 5.87 -8.54
CA VAL A 10 12.96 5.47 -9.05
C VAL A 10 12.89 3.96 -9.04
N ILE A 11 11.81 3.40 -8.48
CA ILE A 11 11.49 1.97 -8.62
C ILE A 11 10.76 1.78 -9.95
N THR A 12 11.32 1.00 -10.85
CA THR A 12 10.76 0.70 -12.17
C THR A 12 9.73 -0.42 -12.09
N MET A 13 8.96 -0.61 -13.17
CA MET A 13 7.85 -1.59 -13.18
C MET A 13 8.32 -3.04 -13.21
N ASP A 14 9.52 -3.29 -13.74
CA ASP A 14 10.17 -4.60 -13.85
C ASP A 14 10.90 -5.04 -12.58
N GLU A 15 11.06 -4.15 -11.60
CA GLU A 15 11.73 -4.48 -10.35
C GLU A 15 10.89 -5.39 -9.45
N ARG A 16 11.56 -6.37 -8.83
CA ARG A 16 10.90 -7.22 -7.84
C ARG A 16 10.72 -6.43 -6.53
N PRO A 17 9.60 -6.62 -5.80
CA PRO A 17 9.36 -5.93 -4.53
C PRO A 17 10.49 -6.10 -3.49
N SER A 18 11.15 -7.27 -3.47
CA SER A 18 12.27 -7.56 -2.57
C SER A 18 13.54 -6.77 -2.88
N GLN A 19 13.72 -6.34 -4.13
CA GLN A 19 14.81 -5.44 -4.55
C GLN A 19 14.45 -4.00 -4.20
N ALA A 20 13.23 -3.57 -4.53
CA ALA A 20 12.72 -2.24 -4.19
C ALA A 20 12.82 -1.92 -2.68
N LEU A 21 12.55 -2.91 -1.82
CA LEU A 21 12.67 -2.76 -0.35
C LEU A 21 14.09 -2.48 0.14
N ARG A 22 15.12 -3.03 -0.51
CA ARG A 22 16.51 -3.00 -0.02
C ARG A 22 17.43 -2.10 -0.84
N GLY A 23 17.11 -1.88 -2.11
CA GLY A 23 18.03 -1.30 -3.08
C GLY A 23 17.84 0.18 -3.34
N LYS A 24 16.72 0.80 -2.92
CA LYS A 24 16.38 2.19 -3.28
C LYS A 24 15.80 3.01 -2.11
N PRO A 25 16.61 3.31 -1.09
CA PRO A 25 16.18 4.05 0.10
C PRO A 25 15.73 5.49 -0.21
N ASP A 26 16.18 6.10 -1.31
CA ASP A 26 15.81 7.44 -1.77
C ASP A 26 14.85 7.41 -2.98
N SER A 27 14.08 6.32 -3.11
CA SER A 27 13.04 6.25 -4.14
C SER A 27 11.87 7.20 -3.83
N SER A 28 11.28 7.79 -4.86
CA SER A 28 10.11 8.69 -4.71
C SER A 28 8.97 8.07 -3.88
N MET A 29 8.74 6.77 -4.05
CA MET A 29 7.77 5.99 -3.29
C MET A 29 8.15 5.88 -1.81
N ARG A 30 9.42 5.61 -1.49
CA ARG A 30 9.91 5.53 -0.11
C ARG A 30 9.89 6.90 0.57
N VAL A 31 10.33 7.96 -0.11
CA VAL A 31 10.29 9.33 0.40
C VAL A 31 8.86 9.75 0.73
N ALA A 32 7.89 9.49 -0.16
CA ALA A 32 6.48 9.80 0.09
C ALA A 32 5.92 9.06 1.32
N LEU A 33 6.22 7.76 1.46
CA LEU A 33 5.81 6.97 2.64
C LEU A 33 6.48 7.48 3.92
N GLN A 34 7.73 7.94 3.86
CA GLN A 34 8.43 8.52 5.00
C GLN A 34 7.78 9.83 5.45
N LEU A 35 7.33 10.68 4.51
CA LEU A 35 6.60 11.90 4.83
C LEU A 35 5.28 11.60 5.56
N LEU A 36 4.56 10.56 5.14
CA LEU A 36 3.35 10.11 5.82
C LEU A 36 3.66 9.59 7.23
N ARG A 37 4.71 8.78 7.38
CA ARG A 37 5.16 8.27 8.68
C ARG A 37 5.58 9.37 9.65
N ASP A 38 6.20 10.43 9.13
CA ASP A 38 6.69 11.57 9.92
C ASP A 38 5.62 12.67 10.08
N ASP A 39 4.34 12.36 9.85
CA ASP A 39 3.18 13.25 9.97
C ASP A 39 3.25 14.54 9.11
N LYS A 40 4.04 14.51 8.02
CA LYS A 40 4.16 15.61 7.04
C LYS A 40 3.16 15.51 5.89
N ALA A 41 2.45 14.39 5.79
CA ALA A 41 1.35 14.14 4.85
C ALA A 41 0.28 13.27 5.51
N GLN A 42 -0.97 13.33 5.05
CA GLN A 42 -2.05 12.47 5.57
C GLN A 42 -2.32 11.21 4.72
N ALA A 43 -1.86 11.19 3.47
CA ALA A 43 -2.04 10.06 2.57
C ALA A 43 -0.98 10.06 1.45
N VAL A 44 -0.80 8.91 0.80
CA VAL A 44 0.10 8.74 -0.34
C VAL A 44 -0.64 8.05 -1.48
N VAL A 45 -0.45 8.55 -2.70
CA VAL A 45 -0.95 7.94 -3.94
C VAL A 45 0.24 7.68 -4.85
N SER A 46 0.28 6.51 -5.48
CA SER A 46 1.30 6.17 -6.47
C SER A 46 0.67 5.35 -7.59
N ALA A 47 1.05 5.67 -8.82
CA ALA A 47 0.75 4.88 -10.02
C ALA A 47 1.92 3.97 -10.43
N GLY A 48 2.89 3.75 -9.53
CA GLY A 48 4.04 2.88 -9.74
C GLY A 48 3.74 1.41 -9.51
N ASN A 49 4.79 0.60 -9.36
CA ASN A 49 4.68 -0.84 -9.14
C ASN A 49 3.87 -1.14 -7.85
N THR A 50 2.71 -1.79 -8.01
CA THR A 50 1.79 -2.12 -6.92
C THR A 50 2.43 -2.97 -5.82
N GLY A 51 3.19 -4.01 -6.21
CA GLY A 51 3.84 -4.91 -5.25
C GLY A 51 4.93 -4.21 -4.45
N ALA A 52 5.71 -3.33 -5.09
CA ALA A 52 6.71 -2.50 -4.43
C ALA A 52 6.07 -1.52 -3.44
N LEU A 53 4.97 -0.85 -3.84
CA LEU A 53 4.25 0.07 -2.97
C LEU A 53 3.71 -0.64 -1.75
N MET A 54 3.07 -1.79 -1.92
CA MET A 54 2.53 -2.58 -0.83
C MET A 54 3.63 -3.07 0.12
N ALA A 55 4.74 -3.58 -0.42
CA ALA A 55 5.86 -4.05 0.37
C ALA A 55 6.51 -2.91 1.18
N LEU A 56 6.76 -1.77 0.54
CA LEU A 56 7.33 -0.59 1.19
C LEU A 56 6.39 0.00 2.24
N SER A 57 5.10 0.17 1.93
CA SER A 57 4.14 0.72 2.89
C SER A 57 4.01 -0.16 4.12
N ARG A 58 3.94 -1.48 3.97
CA ARG A 58 3.96 -2.42 5.11
C ARG A 58 5.26 -2.30 5.93
N HIS A 59 6.40 -2.12 5.29
CA HIS A 59 7.69 -2.00 5.99
C HIS A 59 7.81 -0.67 6.75
N VAL A 60 7.35 0.43 6.15
CA VAL A 60 7.55 1.80 6.66
C VAL A 60 6.46 2.22 7.64
N LEU A 61 5.20 1.98 7.28
CA LEU A 61 4.03 2.44 8.04
C LEU A 61 3.54 1.38 9.04
N LYS A 62 3.82 0.10 8.76
CA LYS A 62 3.25 -1.06 9.48
C LYS A 62 1.73 -1.13 9.33
N THR A 63 1.13 -2.20 9.87
CA THR A 63 -0.33 -2.35 9.93
C THR A 63 -0.89 -1.65 11.17
N LEU A 64 -2.19 -1.37 11.15
CA LEU A 64 -2.90 -0.90 12.33
C LEU A 64 -2.89 -1.97 13.44
N PRO A 65 -2.98 -1.57 14.73
CA PRO A 65 -3.10 -2.52 15.83
C PRO A 65 -4.26 -3.50 15.62
N GLY A 66 -3.99 -4.80 15.77
CA GLY A 66 -4.98 -5.86 15.57
C GLY A 66 -5.22 -6.27 14.10
N ILE A 67 -4.51 -5.67 13.15
CA ILE A 67 -4.53 -6.09 11.74
C ILE A 67 -3.25 -6.87 11.43
N ASP A 68 -3.39 -8.15 11.10
CA ASP A 68 -2.24 -9.04 10.85
C ASP A 68 -1.66 -8.83 9.45
N ARG A 69 -2.55 -8.61 8.46
CA ARG A 69 -2.19 -8.41 7.05
C ARG A 69 -3.03 -7.29 6.44
N PRO A 70 -2.43 -6.42 5.62
CA PRO A 70 -3.21 -5.46 4.84
C PRO A 70 -3.98 -6.17 3.72
N ALA A 71 -5.07 -5.56 3.23
CA ALA A 71 -5.80 -6.01 2.07
C ALA A 71 -5.89 -4.90 1.02
N MET A 72 -5.82 -5.25 -0.26
CA MET A 72 -6.13 -4.33 -1.35
C MET A 72 -7.64 -4.26 -1.55
N VAL A 73 -8.16 -3.03 -1.64
CA VAL A 73 -9.58 -2.76 -1.82
C VAL A 73 -9.84 -1.98 -3.10
N ALA A 74 -10.93 -2.33 -3.79
CA ALA A 74 -11.49 -1.50 -4.85
C ALA A 74 -13.01 -1.53 -4.80
N ALA A 75 -13.63 -0.39 -5.11
CA ALA A 75 -15.06 -0.29 -5.31
C ALA A 75 -15.42 -0.83 -6.70
N ILE A 76 -16.13 -1.95 -6.74
CA ILE A 76 -16.60 -2.60 -7.97
C ILE A 76 -18.05 -2.19 -8.23
N PRO A 77 -18.39 -1.73 -9.46
CA PRO A 77 -19.75 -1.39 -9.80
C PRO A 77 -20.66 -2.62 -9.79
N THR A 78 -21.90 -2.42 -9.34
CA THR A 78 -22.97 -3.42 -9.31
C THR A 78 -24.24 -2.80 -9.90
N ARG A 79 -25.28 -3.62 -10.13
CA ARG A 79 -26.58 -3.11 -10.60
C ARG A 79 -27.26 -2.11 -9.66
N ARG A 80 -26.87 -2.05 -8.39
CA ARG A 80 -27.52 -1.23 -7.34
C ARG A 80 -26.60 -0.20 -6.70
N GLY A 81 -25.38 0.00 -7.20
CA GLY A 81 -24.37 0.86 -6.59
C GLY A 81 -23.00 0.22 -6.65
N TYR A 82 -22.21 0.32 -5.59
CA TYR A 82 -20.85 -0.24 -5.52
C TYR A 82 -20.75 -1.31 -4.43
N CYS A 83 -19.84 -2.26 -4.62
CA CYS A 83 -19.43 -3.24 -3.63
C CYS A 83 -17.92 -3.10 -3.40
N GLN A 84 -17.48 -3.09 -2.15
CA GLN A 84 -16.05 -3.14 -1.85
C GLN A 84 -15.56 -4.57 -2.02
N LEU A 85 -14.58 -4.77 -2.89
CA LEU A 85 -13.94 -6.07 -3.08
C LEU A 85 -12.58 -6.07 -2.39
N LEU A 86 -12.42 -6.99 -1.43
CA LEU A 86 -11.20 -7.28 -0.68
C LEU A 86 -11.05 -8.81 -0.56
N ASP A 87 -9.88 -9.41 -0.64
CA ASP A 87 -8.58 -8.87 -1.05
C ASP A 87 -8.36 -9.03 -2.58
N LEU A 88 -7.65 -8.09 -3.21
CA LEU A 88 -7.40 -8.05 -4.65
C LEU A 88 -6.00 -8.54 -5.05
N GLY A 89 -5.35 -9.32 -4.19
CA GLY A 89 -4.02 -9.89 -4.45
C GLY A 89 -2.90 -9.29 -3.61
N ALA A 90 -3.23 -8.64 -2.48
CA ALA A 90 -2.21 -8.34 -1.48
C ALA A 90 -1.65 -9.61 -0.83
N ASN A 91 -2.49 -10.64 -0.70
CA ASN A 91 -2.19 -11.89 -0.05
C ASN A 91 -2.54 -13.07 -0.98
N VAL A 92 -1.65 -14.05 -1.04
CA VAL A 92 -1.89 -15.31 -1.77
C VAL A 92 -2.71 -16.27 -0.92
N ASP A 93 -2.39 -16.36 0.38
CA ASP A 93 -3.05 -17.24 1.33
C ASP A 93 -3.67 -16.43 2.49
N CYS A 94 -4.92 -16.75 2.81
CA CYS A 94 -5.70 -16.12 3.87
C CYS A 94 -6.33 -17.18 4.78
N SER A 95 -6.20 -17.02 6.10
CA SER A 95 -6.97 -17.80 7.07
C SER A 95 -8.38 -17.21 7.25
N ALA A 96 -9.25 -17.91 7.98
CA ALA A 96 -10.58 -17.41 8.31
C ALA A 96 -10.52 -16.09 9.11
N GLU A 97 -9.54 -15.95 10.00
CA GLU A 97 -9.30 -14.74 10.80
C GLU A 97 -8.88 -13.56 9.92
N HIS A 98 -8.05 -13.78 8.90
CA HIS A 98 -7.71 -12.72 7.94
C HIS A 98 -8.95 -12.27 7.16
N LEU A 99 -9.79 -13.20 6.68
CA LEU A 99 -11.02 -12.86 5.98
C LEU A 99 -12.00 -12.09 6.87
N PHE A 100 -12.08 -12.44 8.15
CA PHE A 100 -12.84 -11.67 9.13
C PHE A 100 -12.30 -10.25 9.30
N GLN A 101 -10.98 -10.07 9.47
CA GLN A 101 -10.35 -8.74 9.54
C GLN A 101 -10.64 -7.92 8.27
N PHE A 102 -10.61 -8.53 7.09
CA PHE A 102 -10.91 -7.84 5.83
C PHE A 102 -12.37 -7.40 5.76
N ALA A 103 -13.30 -8.23 6.23
CA ALA A 103 -14.72 -7.87 6.32
C ALA A 103 -14.95 -6.69 7.27
N VAL A 104 -14.28 -6.67 8.43
CA VAL A 104 -14.36 -5.55 9.40
C VAL A 104 -13.73 -4.27 8.85
N MET A 105 -12.62 -4.36 8.13
CA MET A 105 -12.01 -3.18 7.49
C MET A 105 -12.85 -2.62 6.33
N GLY A 106 -13.60 -3.48 5.64
CA GLY A 106 -14.41 -3.11 4.47
C GLY A 106 -15.84 -2.68 4.79
N SER A 107 -16.33 -2.87 6.02
CA SER A 107 -17.68 -2.51 6.48
C SER A 107 -17.82 -1.02 6.77
#